data_AF-A0A6J4SGJ9-F1
#
_entry.id   AF-A0A6J4SGJ9-F1
#
_cell.length_a   1.000
_cell.length_b   1.000
_cell.length_c   1.000
_cell.angle_alpha   90.00
_cell.angle_beta   90.00
_cell.angle_gamma   90.00
#
_symmetry.space_group_name_H-M   'P 1'
#
loop_
_entity.id
_entity.type
_entity.pdbx_description
1 polymer ?
#
loop_
_entity_poly.entity_id
_entity_poly.type
_entity_poly.pdbx_seq_one_letter_code
_entity_poly.pdbx_strand_id
1 'polypeptide(L)'
;MKQLAYITQGNSRYDDRLWEILSSSGIDPHEFEGLDYFGLTPFFVIAGATVRADAHTHGTDVHTAGVFVEVPEELEEAFLSTLPELLEDAYAEE
;
A
#
# COMPACT_ATOMS: atom_id res chain seq x y z
N MET A 1 14.94 1.43 6.05
CA MET A 1 13.55 1.10 5.66
C MET A 1 12.93 2.38 5.17
N LYS A 2 12.55 2.42 3.90
CA LYS A 2 11.86 3.56 3.30
C LYS A 2 10.35 3.35 3.42
N GLN A 3 9.64 4.36 3.92
CA GLN A 3 8.18 4.36 3.90
C GLN A 3 7.71 4.81 2.52
N LEU A 4 6.96 3.95 1.83
CA LEU A 4 6.35 4.26 0.53
C LEU A 4 4.89 4.68 0.66
N ALA A 5 4.19 4.25 1.72
CA ALA A 5 2.85 4.74 1.98
C ALA A 5 2.53 4.78 3.46
N TYR A 6 1.58 5.65 3.81
CA TYR A 6 0.82 5.62 5.05
C TYR A 6 -0.65 5.72 4.66
N ILE A 7 -1.35 4.59 4.69
CA ILE A 7 -2.75 4.47 4.27
C ILE A 7 -3.62 4.65 5.50
N THR A 8 -4.44 5.70 5.51
CA THR A 8 -5.28 6.08 6.66
C THR A 8 -6.64 6.60 6.21
N GLN A 9 -7.59 6.62 7.13
CA GLN A 9 -8.92 7.18 6.87
C GLN A 9 -8.85 8.65 6.46
N GLY A 10 -9.11 8.92 5.18
CA GLY A 10 -9.29 10.26 4.60
C GLY A 10 -8.00 11.08 4.39
N ASN A 11 -6.81 10.55 4.71
CA ASN A 11 -5.54 11.27 4.51
C ASN A 11 -4.36 10.32 4.25
N SER A 12 -4.54 9.40 3.29
CA SER A 12 -3.44 8.55 2.83
C SER A 12 -2.33 9.36 2.19
N ARG A 13 -1.08 8.97 2.42
CA ARG A 13 0.12 9.58 1.84
C ARG A 13 0.94 8.52 1.14
N TYR A 14 1.46 8.86 -0.04
CA TYR A 14 2.25 7.96 -0.86
C TYR A 14 3.55 8.65 -1.28
N ASP A 15 4.61 7.87 -1.44
CA ASP A 15 5.80 8.26 -2.20
C ASP A 15 5.39 8.52 -3.66
N ASP A 16 5.99 9.53 -4.28
CA ASP A 16 5.61 10.01 -5.60
C ASP A 16 5.67 8.89 -6.67
N ARG A 17 6.65 7.99 -6.57
CA ARG A 17 6.82 6.90 -7.55
C ARG A 17 5.78 5.81 -7.36
N LEU A 18 5.45 5.47 -6.11
CA LEU A 18 4.35 4.55 -5.83
C LEU A 18 3.02 5.16 -6.26
N TRP A 19 2.80 6.44 -6.00
CA TRP A 19 1.59 7.14 -6.42
C TRP A 19 1.39 7.11 -7.93
N GLU A 20 2.46 7.34 -8.71
CA GLU A 20 2.41 7.28 -10.17
C GLU A 20 1.96 5.91 -10.67
N ILE A 21 2.51 4.82 -10.11
CA ILE A 21 2.10 3.44 -10.43
C ILE A 21 0.62 3.22 -10.11
N LEU A 22 0.20 3.57 -8.89
CA LEU A 22 -1.17 3.33 -8.43
C LEU A 22 -2.19 4.13 -9.23
N SER A 23 -1.97 5.44 -9.39
CA SER A 23 -2.89 6.33 -10.11
C SER A 23 -2.98 6.04 -11.60
N SER A 24 -1.95 5.41 -12.19
CA SER A 24 -1.94 5.00 -13.59
C SER A 24 -2.51 3.60 -13.83
N SER A 25 -2.71 2.80 -12.78
CA SER A 25 -3.16 1.40 -12.89
C SER A 25 -4.61 1.23 -13.36
N GLY A 26 -5.44 2.28 -13.22
CA GLY A 26 -6.88 2.21 -13.48
C GLY A 26 -7.68 1.44 -12.41
N ILE A 27 -7.03 0.93 -11.38
CA ILE A 27 -7.65 0.23 -10.24
C ILE A 27 -8.41 1.24 -9.39
N ASP A 28 -9.63 0.88 -8.95
CA ASP A 28 -10.42 1.71 -8.03
C ASP A 28 -9.69 1.89 -6.69
N PRO A 29 -9.28 3.11 -6.31
CA PRO A 29 -8.64 3.35 -5.02
C PRO A 29 -9.55 3.09 -3.83
N HIS A 30 -10.88 3.12 -4.00
CA HIS A 30 -11.84 3.18 -2.89
C HIS A 30 -12.60 1.87 -2.66
N GLU A 31 -11.98 0.71 -2.92
CA GLU A 31 -12.54 -0.61 -2.56
C GLU A 31 -12.92 -0.68 -1.06
N PHE A 32 -12.14 0.00 -0.21
CA PHE A 32 -12.43 0.17 1.21
C PHE A 32 -12.72 1.64 1.52
N GLU A 33 -13.88 1.91 2.11
CA GLU A 33 -14.32 3.28 2.40
C GLU A 33 -13.29 4.02 3.28
N GLY A 34 -12.73 5.09 2.71
CA GLY A 34 -11.74 5.96 3.37
C GLY A 34 -10.32 5.42 3.41
N LEU A 35 -10.04 4.19 2.95
CA LEU A 35 -8.70 3.59 2.97
C LEU A 35 -8.19 3.36 1.54
N ASP A 36 -7.65 4.41 0.95
CA ASP A 36 -7.21 4.40 -0.45
C ASP A 36 -6.19 3.29 -0.75
N TYR A 37 -6.45 2.52 -1.81
CA TYR A 37 -5.64 1.38 -2.26
C TYR A 37 -5.35 0.32 -1.19
N PHE A 38 -6.13 0.26 -0.10
CA PHE A 38 -5.89 -0.69 0.98
C PHE A 38 -6.06 -2.15 0.54
N GLY A 39 -6.95 -2.40 -0.43
CA GLY A 39 -7.11 -3.70 -1.07
C GLY A 39 -5.82 -4.21 -1.73
N LEU A 40 -4.88 -3.32 -2.07
CA LEU A 40 -3.61 -3.68 -2.68
C LEU A 40 -2.51 -4.07 -1.69
N THR A 41 -2.77 -3.99 -0.38
CA THR A 41 -1.80 -4.37 0.65
C THR A 41 -1.21 -5.78 0.49
N PRO A 42 -1.95 -6.82 0.04
CA PRO A 42 -1.36 -8.12 -0.24
C PRO A 42 -0.32 -8.07 -1.38
N PHE A 43 -0.59 -7.31 -2.44
CA PHE A 43 0.34 -7.16 -3.57
C PHE A 43 1.61 -6.41 -3.14
N PHE A 44 1.49 -5.41 -2.27
CA PHE A 44 2.66 -4.74 -1.71
C PHE A 44 3.55 -5.73 -0.95
N VAL A 45 2.95 -6.63 -0.15
CA VAL A 45 3.71 -7.67 0.58
C VAL A 45 4.39 -8.64 -0.39
N ILE A 46 3.69 -9.09 -1.43
CA ILE A 46 4.25 -9.99 -2.45
C ILE A 46 5.41 -9.32 -3.21
N ALA A 47 5.30 -8.03 -3.49
CA ALA A 47 6.36 -7.22 -4.11
C ALA A 47 7.56 -6.93 -3.18
N GLY A 48 7.51 -7.36 -1.91
CA GLY A 48 8.61 -7.26 -0.96
C GLY A 48 8.48 -6.16 0.09
N ALA A 49 7.31 -5.51 0.20
CA ALA A 49 7.05 -4.58 1.29
C ALA A 49 6.70 -5.30 2.60
N THR A 50 6.96 -4.60 3.70
CA THR A 50 6.39 -4.88 5.01
C THR A 50 5.22 -3.93 5.24
N VAL A 51 4.06 -4.50 5.58
CA VAL A 51 2.87 -3.73 5.98
C VAL A 51 2.76 -3.77 7.51
N ARG A 52 2.90 -2.60 8.14
CA ARG A 52 2.86 -2.45 9.60
C ARG A 52 1.63 -1.67 10.02
N ALA A 53 0.82 -2.23 10.92
CA ALA A 53 -0.31 -1.51 11.49
C ALA A 53 0.16 -0.30 12.31
N ASP A 54 -0.54 0.82 12.13
CA ASP A 54 -0.51 1.93 13.07
C ASP A 54 -1.66 1.75 14.06
N ALA A 55 -1.38 1.09 15.17
CA ALA A 55 -2.39 0.74 16.16
C ALA A 55 -2.00 1.28 17.54
N HIS A 56 -2.98 1.87 18.21
CA HIS A 56 -2.84 2.39 19.56
C HIS A 56 -3.79 1.65 20.50
N THR A 57 -3.27 1.18 21.62
CA THR A 57 -4.09 0.58 22.68
C THR A 57 -4.59 1.66 23.63
N HIS A 58 -5.89 1.68 23.89
CA HIS A 58 -6.50 2.45 24.96
C HIS A 58 -7.29 1.52 25.87
N GLY A 59 -6.75 1.23 27.07
CA GLY A 59 -7.36 0.26 27.98
C GLY A 59 -7.32 -1.16 27.41
N THR A 60 -8.49 -1.73 27.10
CA THR A 60 -8.64 -3.06 26.49
C THR A 60 -8.87 -3.02 24.98
N ASP A 61 -9.06 -1.83 24.41
CA ASP A 61 -9.38 -1.64 23.01
C ASP A 61 -8.13 -1.33 22.18
N VAL A 62 -8.10 -1.86 20.96
CA VAL A 62 -7.07 -1.55 19.95
C VAL A 62 -7.72 -0.70 18.88
N HIS A 63 -7.22 0.53 18.71
CA HIS A 63 -7.62 1.42 17.63
C HIS A 63 -6.56 1.39 16.53
N THR A 64 -6.91 0.90 15.36
CA THR A 64 -6.05 0.96 14.17
C THR A 64 -6.33 2.24 13.41
N ALA A 65 -5.34 3.14 13.35
CA ALA A 65 -5.41 4.39 12.60
C ALA A 65 -5.12 4.21 11.10
N GLY A 66 -4.34 3.18 10.75
CA GLY A 66 -4.01 2.86 9.37
C GLY A 66 -2.87 1.84 9.26
N VAL A 67 -2.19 1.85 8.12
CA VAL A 67 -1.02 1.01 7.87
C VAL A 67 0.11 1.79 7.22
N PHE A 68 1.33 1.47 7.62
CA PHE A 68 2.55 1.87 6.93
C PHE A 68 2.95 0.78 5.94
N VAL A 69 3.33 1.19 4.74
CA VAL A 69 3.95 0.32 3.73
C VAL A 69 5.42 0.72 3.64
N GLU A 70 6.30 -0.18 4.06
CA GLU A 70 7.74 0.06 4.20
C GLU A 70 8.54 -0.97 3.41
N VAL A 71 9.60 -0.55 2.72
CA VAL A 71 10.48 -1.44 1.95
C VAL A 71 11.93 -1.24 2.41
N PRO A 72 12.77 -2.28 2.50
CA PRO A 72 14.21 -2.10 2.62
C PRO A 72 14.75 -1.22 1.48
N GLU A 73 15.63 -0.26 1.76
CA GLU A 73 16.05 0.74 0.76
C GLU A 73 16.72 0.09 -0.45
N GLU A 74 17.48 -0.97 -0.22
CA GLU A 74 18.13 -1.79 -1.24
C GLU A 74 17.15 -2.58 -2.14
N LEU A 75 15.89 -2.71 -1.73
CA LEU A 75 14.83 -3.41 -2.48
C LEU A 75 13.82 -2.44 -3.12
N GLU A 76 13.96 -1.12 -2.94
CA GLU A 76 12.98 -0.14 -3.47
C GLU A 76 12.78 -0.29 -4.98
N GLU A 77 13.86 -0.35 -5.75
CA GLU A 77 13.76 -0.48 -7.21
C GLU A 77 13.11 -1.80 -7.64
N ALA A 78 13.44 -2.89 -6.95
CA ALA A 78 12.84 -4.20 -7.22
C ALA A 78 11.35 -4.22 -6.89
N PHE A 79 10.94 -3.59 -5.79
CA PHE A 79 9.54 -3.43 -5.43
C PHE A 79 8.79 -2.62 -6.51
N LEU A 80 9.32 -1.46 -6.91
CA LEU A 80 8.67 -0.57 -7.88
C LEU A 80 8.63 -1.17 -9.29
N SER A 81 9.57 -2.04 -9.66
CA SER A 81 9.52 -2.78 -10.93
C SER A 81 8.55 -3.95 -10.90
N THR A 82 8.44 -4.66 -9.77
CA THR A 82 7.64 -5.89 -9.66
C THR A 82 6.16 -5.59 -9.46
N LEU A 83 5.82 -4.53 -8.72
CA LEU A 83 4.43 -4.21 -8.38
C LEU A 83 3.54 -4.01 -9.62
N PRO A 84 3.92 -3.26 -10.67
CA PRO A 84 3.10 -3.12 -11.87
C PRO A 84 2.78 -4.45 -12.55
N GLU A 85 3.77 -5.34 -12.65
CA GLU A 85 3.59 -6.68 -13.26
C GLU A 85 2.56 -7.50 -12.47
N LEU A 86 2.65 -7.50 -11.13
CA LEU A 86 1.69 -8.20 -10.27
C LEU A 86 0.26 -7.65 -10.39
N LEU A 87 0.12 -6.32 -10.54
CA LEU A 87 -1.19 -5.69 -10.68
C LEU A 87 -1.80 -5.98 -12.06
N GLU A 88 -0.99 -5.95 -13.12
CA GLU A 88 -1.43 -6.32 -14.47
C GLU A 88 -1.92 -7.78 -14.50
N ASP A 89 -1.15 -8.71 -13.96
CA ASP A 89 -1.52 -10.14 -13.90
C ASP A 89 -2.83 -10.38 -13.12
N ALA A 90 -3.10 -9.57 -12.09
CA ALA A 90 -4.26 -9.74 -11.22
C ALA A 90 -5.53 -9.04 -11.71
N TYR A 91 -5.40 -7.96 -12.48
CA TYR A 91 -6.51 -7.08 -12.88
C TYR A 91 -6.71 -6.96 -14.40
N ALA A 92 -5.84 -7.55 -15.24
CA ALA A 92 -6.11 -7.64 -16.66
C ALA A 92 -7.40 -8.47 -16.90
N GLU A 93 -8.36 -7.87 -17.61
CA GLU A 93 -9.55 -8.58 -18.09
C GLU A 93 -9.12 -9.62 -19.15
N GLU A 94 -9.67 -10.84 -19.11
CA GLU A 94 -9.56 -11.83 -20.21
C GLU A 94 -10.17 -11.31 -21.52
#